data_AF-A0A957ZWK3-F1
#
_entry.id   AF-A0A957ZWK3-F1
#
_cell.length_a   1.000
_cell.length_b   1.000
_cell.length_c   1.000
_cell.angle_alpha   90.00
_cell.angle_beta   90.00
_cell.angle_gamma   90.00
#
_symmetry.space_group_name_H-M   'P 1'
#
loop_
_entity.id
_entity.type
_entity.pdbx_description
1 polymer ?
#
loop_
_entity_poly.entity_id
_entity_poly.type
_entity_poly.pdbx_seq_one_letter_code
_entity_poly.pdbx_strand_id
1 'polypeptide(L)'
;GGPNSLEELPGYLSDIRAGRPTTPAVLEEISHNYSRIGGSSPLLEITRQQIAAVSEKLEAAAPGVFRTYLGMRHWAPWIEEVIGQMLDDGITHAVSLVLAPHFSKLSVAKYQGKIADGLEMYHGQMDFRNISSYHDAPKFIQALANRVEQGINSWPEDERDDVHVIFSAHSLPVRIIKMGDP
;
A
#
# COMPACT_ATOMS: atom_id res chain seq x y z
N GLY A 1 2.81 -4.54 -1.76
CA GLY A 1 3.21 -5.87 -1.28
C GLY A 1 4.68 -5.85 -0.96
N GLY A 2 5.10 -6.66 -0.01
CA GLY A 2 6.50 -6.90 0.32
C GLY A 2 6.67 -8.38 0.68
N PRO A 3 7.90 -8.91 0.60
CA PRO A 3 8.20 -10.30 0.90
C PRO A 3 8.02 -10.59 2.40
N ASN A 4 7.54 -11.79 2.71
CA ASN A 4 7.34 -12.29 4.08
C ASN A 4 8.59 -12.95 4.65
N SER A 5 9.61 -13.19 3.82
CA SER A 5 10.89 -13.74 4.26
C SER A 5 12.03 -13.36 3.31
N LEU A 6 13.27 -13.68 3.70
CA LEU A 6 14.45 -13.43 2.86
C LEU A 6 14.49 -14.35 1.63
N GLU A 7 13.94 -15.56 1.74
CA GLU A 7 13.89 -16.53 0.65
C GLU A 7 12.97 -16.07 -0.50
N GLU A 8 11.98 -15.21 -0.19
CA GLU A 8 11.06 -14.64 -1.15
C GLU A 8 11.66 -13.45 -1.94
N LEU A 9 12.78 -12.88 -1.48
CA LEU A 9 13.38 -11.68 -2.07
C LEU A 9 13.71 -11.80 -3.55
N PRO A 10 14.32 -12.89 -4.06
CA PRO A 10 14.62 -13.00 -5.49
C PRO A 10 13.36 -12.89 -6.36
N GLY A 11 12.26 -13.53 -5.95
CA GLY A 11 10.98 -13.47 -6.64
C GLY A 11 10.38 -12.07 -6.59
N TYR A 12 10.35 -11.47 -5.40
CA TYR A 12 9.86 -10.11 -5.20
C TYR A 12 10.64 -9.09 -6.04
N LEU A 13 11.97 -9.20 -6.06
CA LEU A 13 12.84 -8.30 -6.84
C LEU A 13 12.65 -8.47 -8.34
N SER A 14 12.39 -9.70 -8.81
CA SER A 14 12.04 -9.94 -10.21
C SER A 14 10.78 -9.18 -10.60
N ASP A 15 9.73 -9.24 -9.78
CA ASP A 15 8.46 -8.55 -10.05
C ASP A 15 8.61 -7.02 -10.04
N ILE A 16 9.16 -6.42 -8.98
CA ILE A 16 9.27 -4.96 -8.88
C ILE A 16 10.15 -4.36 -10.00
N ARG A 17 11.08 -5.16 -10.53
CA ARG A 17 11.99 -4.75 -11.62
C ARG A 17 11.43 -5.08 -13.00
N ALA A 18 10.23 -5.63 -13.09
CA ALA A 18 9.59 -6.08 -14.33
C ALA A 18 10.48 -7.07 -15.10
N GLY A 19 11.02 -8.06 -14.38
CA GLY A 19 11.91 -9.10 -14.92
C GLY A 19 13.33 -8.64 -15.23
N ARG A 20 13.67 -7.36 -15.06
CA ARG A 20 15.04 -6.89 -15.28
C ARG A 20 16.00 -7.55 -14.28
N PRO A 21 17.15 -8.09 -14.73
CA PRO A 21 18.08 -8.80 -13.87
C PRO A 21 18.45 -7.99 -12.62
N THR A 22 18.48 -8.68 -11.48
CA THR A 22 19.00 -8.19 -10.21
C THR A 22 20.45 -8.64 -10.10
N THR A 23 21.37 -7.71 -9.93
CA THR A 23 22.78 -8.07 -9.72
C THR A 23 22.97 -8.69 -8.34
N PRO A 24 23.97 -9.56 -8.14
CA PRO A 24 24.28 -10.12 -6.83
C PRO A 24 24.46 -9.05 -5.74
N ALA A 25 25.15 -7.95 -6.06
CA ALA A 25 25.36 -6.83 -5.14
C ALA A 25 24.04 -6.18 -4.67
N VAL A 26 23.08 -5.98 -5.58
CA VAL A 26 21.77 -5.41 -5.21
C VAL A 26 20.96 -6.40 -4.38
N LEU A 27 21.01 -7.69 -4.71
CA LEU A 27 20.34 -8.72 -3.91
C LEU A 27 20.91 -8.79 -2.49
N GLU A 28 22.24 -8.73 -2.36
CA GLU A 28 22.93 -8.72 -1.07
C GLU A 28 22.58 -7.49 -0.23
N GLU A 29 22.63 -6.30 -0.83
CA GLU A 29 22.25 -5.05 -0.17
C GLU A 29 20.81 -5.09 0.34
N ILE A 30 19.86 -5.52 -0.49
CA ILE A 30 18.45 -5.57 -0.11
C ILE A 30 18.23 -6.66 0.96
N SER A 31 18.86 -7.82 0.83
CA SER A 31 18.77 -8.89 1.85
C SER A 31 19.32 -8.43 3.19
N HIS A 32 20.43 -7.68 3.19
CA HIS A 32 20.99 -7.06 4.39
C HIS A 32 20.02 -6.04 5.01
N ASN A 33 19.37 -5.20 4.20
CA ASN A 33 18.40 -4.24 4.71
C ASN A 33 17.18 -4.93 5.33
N TYR A 34 16.67 -6.01 4.72
CA TYR A 34 15.57 -6.80 5.29
C TYR A 34 15.99 -7.52 6.57
N SER A 35 17.20 -8.09 6.65
CA SER A 35 17.65 -8.78 7.86
C SER A 35 17.73 -7.85 9.07
N ARG A 36 18.10 -6.57 8.85
CA ARG A 36 18.13 -5.53 9.90
C ARG A 36 16.76 -5.17 10.49
N ILE A 37 15.67 -5.49 9.79
CA ILE A 37 14.29 -5.25 10.26
C ILE A 37 13.56 -6.55 10.66
N GLY A 38 14.29 -7.65 10.83
CA GLY A 38 13.71 -8.94 11.23
C GLY A 38 13.45 -9.92 10.09
N GLY A 39 13.96 -9.65 8.88
CA GLY A 39 13.96 -10.60 7.75
C GLY A 39 12.70 -10.60 6.89
N SER A 40 11.73 -9.71 7.16
CA SER A 40 10.45 -9.67 6.43
C SER A 40 9.88 -8.25 6.35
N SER A 41 8.95 -8.03 5.43
CA SER A 41 8.19 -6.78 5.35
C SER A 41 7.03 -6.83 6.36
N PRO A 42 6.89 -5.85 7.27
CA PRO A 42 5.73 -5.77 8.15
C PRO A 42 4.45 -5.32 7.43
N LEU A 43 4.55 -4.92 6.16
CA LEU A 43 3.48 -4.27 5.40
C LEU A 43 2.22 -5.13 5.33
N LEU A 44 2.36 -6.43 5.03
CA LEU A 44 1.20 -7.32 4.87
C LEU A 44 0.43 -7.46 6.18
N GLU A 45 1.15 -7.65 7.29
CA GLU A 45 0.55 -7.80 8.61
C GLU A 45 -0.15 -6.52 9.08
N ILE A 46 0.51 -5.36 8.94
CA ILE A 46 -0.11 -4.07 9.25
C ILE A 46 -1.36 -3.84 8.39
N THR A 47 -1.32 -4.21 7.11
CA THR A 47 -2.47 -4.06 6.20
C THR A 47 -3.63 -4.97 6.61
N ARG A 48 -3.37 -6.21 7.05
CA ARG A 48 -4.39 -7.10 7.59
C ARG A 48 -5.07 -6.52 8.82
N GLN A 49 -4.30 -5.94 9.74
CA GLN A 49 -4.85 -5.29 10.93
C GLN A 49 -5.71 -4.08 10.58
N GLN A 50 -5.27 -3.27 9.61
CA GLN A 50 -6.07 -2.14 9.10
C GLN A 50 -7.38 -2.63 8.47
N ILE A 51 -7.34 -3.69 7.67
CA ILE A 51 -8.53 -4.26 7.05
C ILE A 51 -9.48 -4.79 8.11
N ALA A 52 -9.00 -5.59 9.08
CA ALA A 52 -9.84 -6.11 10.16
C ALA A 52 -10.56 -4.99 10.92
N ALA A 53 -9.85 -3.90 11.26
CA ALA A 53 -10.44 -2.75 11.94
C ALA A 53 -11.46 -1.98 11.07
N VAL A 54 -11.27 -1.95 9.75
CA VAL A 54 -12.25 -1.37 8.81
C VAL A 54 -13.45 -2.29 8.66
N SER A 55 -13.26 -3.60 8.52
CA SER A 55 -14.34 -4.60 8.42
C SER A 55 -15.25 -4.53 9.63
N GLU A 56 -14.69 -4.46 10.85
CA GLU A 56 -15.46 -4.33 12.08
C GLU A 56 -16.33 -3.07 12.07
N LYS A 57 -15.78 -1.93 11.64
CA LYS A 57 -16.52 -0.67 11.56
C LYS A 57 -17.61 -0.68 10.48
N LEU A 58 -17.34 -1.29 9.34
CA LEU A 58 -18.32 -1.44 8.26
C LEU A 58 -19.45 -2.37 8.67
N GLU A 59 -19.14 -3.49 9.32
CA GLU A 59 -20.14 -4.43 9.83
C GLU A 59 -21.01 -3.77 10.91
N ALA A 60 -20.42 -3.03 11.85
CA ALA A 60 -21.18 -2.29 12.86
C ALA A 60 -22.09 -1.20 12.26
N ALA A 61 -21.66 -0.57 11.16
CA ALA A 61 -22.43 0.48 10.50
C ALA A 61 -23.50 -0.07 9.53
N ALA A 62 -23.24 -1.20 8.90
CA ALA A 62 -24.10 -1.83 7.89
C ALA A 62 -23.89 -3.36 7.87
N PRO A 63 -24.53 -4.09 8.82
CA PRO A 63 -24.31 -5.51 8.99
C PRO A 63 -24.58 -6.33 7.72
N GLY A 64 -23.63 -7.19 7.33
CA GLY A 64 -23.73 -8.08 6.17
C GLY A 64 -23.71 -7.38 4.81
N VAL A 65 -23.50 -6.07 4.75
CA VAL A 65 -23.51 -5.30 3.48
C VAL A 65 -22.14 -5.30 2.81
N PHE A 66 -21.07 -5.18 3.58
CA PHE A 66 -19.72 -5.01 3.04
C PHE A 66 -18.86 -6.26 3.25
N ARG A 67 -18.12 -6.64 2.20
CA ARG A 67 -16.99 -7.56 2.29
C ARG A 67 -15.71 -6.78 2.00
N THR A 68 -14.64 -7.12 2.72
CA THR A 68 -13.33 -6.46 2.60
C THR A 68 -12.31 -7.42 2.02
N TYR A 69 -11.52 -6.94 1.05
CA TYR A 69 -10.50 -7.72 0.37
C TYR A 69 -9.13 -7.02 0.47
N LEU A 70 -8.06 -7.81 0.53
CA LEU A 70 -6.68 -7.33 0.55
C LEU A 70 -6.01 -7.75 -0.77
N GLY A 71 -5.62 -6.78 -1.59
CA GLY A 71 -4.86 -7.02 -2.81
C GLY A 71 -3.55 -6.22 -2.85
N MET A 72 -2.48 -6.85 -3.30
CA MET A 72 -1.14 -6.28 -3.39
C MET A 72 -0.63 -6.37 -4.83
N ARG A 73 0.09 -5.33 -5.27
CA ARG A 73 0.59 -5.22 -6.65
C ARG A 73 1.89 -5.99 -6.92
N HIS A 74 2.70 -6.20 -5.89
CA HIS A 74 4.10 -6.65 -6.02
C HIS A 74 4.44 -7.92 -5.23
N TRP A 75 3.48 -8.43 -4.47
CA TRP A 75 3.62 -9.69 -3.75
C TRP A 75 2.23 -10.22 -3.40
N ALA A 76 2.10 -11.50 -3.08
CA ALA A 76 0.81 -12.08 -2.71
C ALA A 76 0.22 -11.45 -1.43
N PRO A 77 -1.12 -11.40 -1.28
CA PRO A 77 -2.13 -11.82 -2.25
C PRO A 77 -2.24 -10.82 -3.41
N TRP A 78 -2.22 -11.33 -4.65
CA TRP A 78 -2.17 -10.48 -5.84
C TRP A 78 -3.53 -9.85 -6.13
N ILE A 79 -3.56 -8.60 -6.59
CA ILE A 79 -4.82 -7.89 -6.89
C ILE A 79 -5.64 -8.70 -7.89
N GLU A 80 -5.00 -9.21 -8.95
CA GLU A 80 -5.66 -9.99 -9.98
C GLU A 80 -6.35 -11.23 -9.40
N GLU A 81 -5.66 -12.02 -8.57
CA GLU A 81 -6.22 -13.21 -7.92
C GLU A 81 -7.41 -12.85 -7.00
N VAL A 82 -7.30 -11.72 -6.29
CA VAL A 82 -8.35 -11.21 -5.42
C VAL A 82 -9.57 -10.78 -6.23
N ILE A 83 -9.40 -10.25 -7.43
CA ILE A 83 -10.53 -9.98 -8.34
C ILE A 83 -11.24 -11.28 -8.72
N GLY A 84 -10.51 -12.35 -9.03
CA GLY A 84 -11.09 -13.67 -9.25
C GLY A 84 -11.95 -14.12 -8.07
N GLN A 85 -11.41 -13.98 -6.85
CA GLN A 85 -12.15 -14.30 -5.63
C GLN A 85 -13.41 -13.43 -5.44
N MET A 86 -13.33 -12.13 -5.72
CA MET A 86 -14.49 -11.24 -5.63
C MET A 86 -15.59 -11.61 -6.63
N LEU A 87 -15.22 -12.09 -7.83
CA LEU A 87 -16.18 -12.58 -8.83
C LEU A 87 -16.85 -13.88 -8.36
N ASP A 88 -16.08 -14.82 -7.83
CA ASP A 88 -16.59 -16.08 -7.27
C ASP A 88 -17.55 -15.83 -6.08
N ASP A 89 -17.27 -14.80 -5.29
CA ASP A 89 -18.11 -14.33 -4.19
C ASP A 89 -19.40 -13.61 -4.65
N GLY A 90 -19.57 -13.37 -5.95
CA GLY A 90 -20.74 -12.69 -6.53
C GLY A 90 -20.75 -11.18 -6.31
N ILE A 91 -19.59 -10.55 -6.08
CA ILE A 91 -19.50 -9.09 -5.91
C ILE A 91 -19.77 -8.40 -7.26
N THR A 92 -20.70 -7.45 -7.27
CA THR A 92 -21.07 -6.68 -8.47
C THR A 92 -20.64 -5.21 -8.39
N HIS A 93 -20.45 -4.69 -7.18
CA HIS A 93 -20.04 -3.32 -6.90
C HIS A 93 -18.94 -3.32 -5.86
N ALA A 94 -17.86 -2.58 -6.11
CA ALA A 94 -16.71 -2.49 -5.22
C ALA A 94 -16.18 -1.06 -5.12
N VAL A 95 -15.56 -0.75 -3.99
CA VAL A 95 -14.80 0.49 -3.79
C VAL A 95 -13.32 0.10 -3.71
N SER A 96 -12.48 0.69 -4.57
CA SER A 96 -11.04 0.49 -4.48
C SER A 96 -10.39 1.63 -3.68
N LEU A 97 -9.57 1.25 -2.70
CA LEU A 97 -8.76 2.17 -1.90
C LEU A 97 -7.32 1.70 -1.92
N VAL A 98 -6.47 2.44 -2.64
CA VAL A 98 -5.02 2.23 -2.60
C VAL A 98 -4.50 2.89 -1.33
N LEU A 99 -3.69 2.20 -0.53
CA LEU A 99 -3.18 2.73 0.76
C LEU A 99 -2.10 3.82 0.63
N ALA A 100 -1.96 4.42 -0.55
CA ALA A 100 -1.19 5.63 -0.78
C ALA A 100 -2.14 6.84 -0.79
N PRO A 101 -2.01 7.79 0.15
CA PRO A 101 -2.94 8.91 0.28
C PRO A 101 -2.85 9.92 -0.87
N HIS A 102 -1.65 10.09 -1.45
CA HIS A 102 -1.39 11.00 -2.56
C HIS A 102 -1.48 10.25 -3.88
N PHE A 103 -2.23 10.79 -4.84
CA PHE A 103 -2.31 10.21 -6.17
C PHE A 103 -0.95 10.29 -6.88
N SER A 104 -0.61 9.26 -7.64
CA SER A 104 0.49 9.29 -8.61
C SER A 104 0.21 8.29 -9.72
N LYS A 105 0.56 8.64 -10.96
CA LYS A 105 0.51 7.72 -12.11
C LYS A 105 1.43 6.52 -11.93
N LEU A 106 2.46 6.62 -11.08
CA LEU A 106 3.36 5.52 -10.74
C LEU A 106 2.90 4.68 -9.56
N SER A 107 1.93 5.15 -8.79
CA SER A 107 1.37 4.47 -7.63
C SER A 107 -0.10 4.13 -7.87
N VAL A 108 -1.04 4.94 -7.36
CA VAL A 108 -2.49 4.69 -7.36
C VAL A 108 -3.02 4.20 -8.71
N ALA A 109 -2.65 4.87 -9.80
CA ALA A 109 -3.10 4.47 -11.15
C ALA A 109 -2.65 3.05 -11.54
N LYS A 110 -1.45 2.62 -11.13
CA LYS A 110 -0.94 1.28 -11.42
C LYS A 110 -1.63 0.20 -10.58
N TYR A 111 -2.04 0.51 -9.36
CA TYR A 111 -2.86 -0.40 -8.55
C TYR A 111 -4.26 -0.56 -9.14
N GLN A 112 -4.87 0.54 -9.60
CA GLN A 112 -6.17 0.50 -10.27
C GLN A 112 -6.08 -0.22 -11.62
N GLY A 113 -4.97 -0.09 -12.36
CA GLY A 113 -4.72 -0.87 -13.57
C GLY A 113 -4.74 -2.38 -13.33
N LYS A 114 -4.22 -2.83 -12.18
CA LYS A 114 -4.23 -4.25 -11.80
C LYS A 114 -5.63 -4.82 -11.54
N ILE A 115 -6.59 -3.97 -11.16
CA ILE A 115 -8.00 -4.35 -11.09
C ILE A 115 -8.54 -4.67 -12.48
N ALA A 116 -8.22 -3.82 -13.47
CA ALA A 116 -8.60 -4.05 -14.86
C ALA A 116 -7.93 -5.32 -15.44
N ASP A 117 -6.64 -5.52 -15.19
CA ASP A 117 -5.92 -6.74 -15.56
C ASP A 117 -6.60 -8.00 -14.99
N GLY A 118 -7.03 -7.95 -13.71
CA GLY A 118 -7.77 -9.03 -13.07
C GLY A 118 -9.13 -9.30 -13.72
N LEU A 119 -9.93 -8.25 -13.97
CA LEU A 119 -11.23 -8.41 -14.64
C LEU A 119 -11.08 -9.00 -16.04
N GLU A 120 -10.05 -8.58 -16.79
CA GLU A 120 -9.73 -9.16 -18.10
C GLU A 120 -9.33 -10.64 -17.99
N MET A 121 -8.42 -10.97 -17.05
CA MET A 121 -7.93 -12.33 -16.81
C MET A 121 -9.06 -13.32 -16.52
N TYR A 122 -10.05 -12.92 -15.73
CA TYR A 122 -11.18 -13.76 -15.34
C TYR A 122 -12.42 -13.57 -16.22
N HIS A 123 -12.34 -12.79 -17.30
CA HIS A 123 -13.48 -12.44 -18.17
C HIS A 123 -14.70 -11.92 -17.38
N GLY A 124 -14.46 -11.19 -16.30
CA GLY A 124 -15.47 -10.71 -15.36
C GLY A 124 -15.87 -9.26 -15.59
N GLN A 125 -16.98 -8.86 -14.97
CA GLN A 125 -17.46 -7.47 -14.95
C GLN A 125 -17.90 -7.09 -13.54
N MET A 126 -17.49 -5.91 -13.08
CA MET A 126 -17.81 -5.37 -11.76
C MET A 126 -17.68 -3.85 -11.80
N ASP A 127 -18.62 -3.13 -11.16
CA ASP A 127 -18.55 -1.67 -11.06
C ASP A 127 -17.61 -1.25 -9.93
N PHE A 128 -16.54 -0.53 -10.27
CA PHE A 128 -15.56 -0.02 -9.31
C PHE A 128 -15.67 1.49 -9.11
N ARG A 129 -15.90 1.89 -7.87
CA ARG A 129 -15.70 3.26 -7.40
C ARG A 129 -14.26 3.41 -6.90
N ASN A 130 -13.42 4.04 -7.71
CA ASN A 130 -12.01 4.24 -7.41
C ASN A 130 -11.77 5.47 -6.53
N ILE A 131 -11.18 5.30 -5.35
CA ILE A 131 -10.69 6.42 -4.53
C ILE A 131 -9.30 6.81 -5.02
N SER A 132 -9.21 7.96 -5.69
CA SER A 132 -7.96 8.44 -6.29
C SER A 132 -7.02 9.12 -5.28
N SER A 133 -7.56 9.76 -4.24
CA SER A 133 -6.76 10.39 -3.18
C SER A 133 -7.59 10.62 -1.93
N TYR A 134 -6.91 10.68 -0.78
CA TYR A 134 -7.49 11.01 0.53
C TYR A 134 -6.47 11.72 1.43
N HIS A 135 -5.49 12.42 0.83
CA HIS A 135 -4.40 13.09 1.54
C HIS A 135 -4.88 14.20 2.49
N ASP A 136 -6.02 14.80 2.19
CA ASP A 136 -6.65 15.88 2.95
C ASP A 136 -7.75 15.37 3.90
N ALA A 137 -7.94 14.05 4.02
CA ALA A 137 -8.95 13.49 4.90
C ALA A 137 -8.67 13.91 6.37
N PRO A 138 -9.64 14.54 7.08
CA PRO A 138 -9.37 15.11 8.41
C PRO A 138 -8.81 14.11 9.43
N LYS A 139 -9.30 12.87 9.44
CA LYS A 139 -8.81 11.82 10.34
C LYS A 139 -7.41 11.30 9.97
N PHE A 140 -7.02 11.38 8.70
CA PHE A 140 -5.67 11.05 8.27
C PHE A 140 -4.69 12.13 8.72
N ILE A 141 -5.02 13.42 8.51
CA ILE A 141 -4.23 14.55 9.02
C ILE A 141 -4.09 14.47 10.54
N GLN A 142 -5.17 14.20 11.27
CA GLN A 142 -5.12 14.04 12.72
C GLN A 142 -4.20 12.89 13.14
N ALA A 143 -4.24 11.75 12.43
CA ALA A 143 -3.35 10.62 12.73
C ALA A 143 -1.88 10.98 12.53
N LEU A 144 -1.54 11.76 11.49
CA LEU A 144 -0.19 12.27 11.27
C LEU A 144 0.22 13.28 12.34
N ALA A 145 -0.63 14.25 12.66
CA ALA A 145 -0.39 15.25 13.69
C ALA A 145 -0.10 14.59 15.05
N ASN A 146 -0.91 13.61 15.45
CA ASN A 146 -0.70 12.84 16.67
C ASN A 146 0.66 12.13 16.69
N ARG A 147 1.17 11.64 15.55
CA ARG A 147 2.50 11.02 15.46
C ARG A 147 3.63 12.03 15.59
N VAL A 148 3.47 13.21 14.99
CA VAL A 148 4.44 14.32 15.13
C VAL A 148 4.49 14.76 16.59
N GLU A 149 3.34 14.99 17.22
CA GLU A 149 3.24 15.36 18.63
C GLU A 149 3.86 14.29 19.55
N GLN A 150 3.61 13.00 19.29
CA GLN A 150 4.25 11.90 20.03
C GLN A 150 5.78 11.95 19.91
N GLY A 151 6.30 12.23 18.72
CA GLY A 151 7.75 12.36 18.51
C GLY A 151 8.34 13.55 19.26
N ILE A 152 7.71 14.73 19.18
CA ILE A 152 8.14 15.94 19.91
C ILE A 152 8.12 15.68 21.41
N ASN A 153 7.05 15.07 21.93
CA ASN A 153 6.90 14.79 23.36
C ASN A 153 7.89 13.73 23.91
N SER A 154 8.62 13.02 23.05
CA SER A 154 9.70 12.14 23.50
C SER A 154 11.00 12.87 23.90
N TRP A 155 11.11 14.17 23.58
CA TRP A 155 12.23 15.01 23.98
C TRP A 155 11.98 15.68 25.35
N PRO A 156 13.05 16.06 26.07
CA PRO A 156 12.96 16.91 27.27
C PRO A 156 12.16 18.17 27.02
N GLU A 157 11.35 18.61 27.99
CA GLU A 157 10.40 19.72 27.82
C GLU A 157 11.07 21.02 27.36
N ASP A 158 12.27 21.30 27.85
CA ASP A 158 13.10 22.46 27.53
C ASP A 158 13.77 22.40 26.14
N GLU A 159 13.75 21.24 25.47
CA GLU A 159 14.29 21.07 24.12
C GLU A 159 13.20 21.01 23.04
N ARG A 160 11.92 20.87 23.41
CA ARG A 160 10.82 20.60 22.46
C ARG A 160 10.63 21.70 21.41
N ASP A 161 10.82 22.95 21.79
CA ASP A 161 10.65 24.10 20.88
C ASP A 161 11.76 24.17 19.80
N ASP A 162 12.89 23.51 20.01
CA ASP A 162 14.01 23.43 19.06
C ASP A 162 13.94 22.20 18.14
N VAL A 163 12.97 21.32 18.34
CA VAL A 163 12.79 20.11 17.53
C VAL A 163 12.36 20.45 16.11
N HIS A 164 13.17 20.04 15.14
CA HIS A 164 12.85 20.20 13.72
C HIS A 164 12.07 18.99 13.20
N VAL A 165 10.93 19.23 12.55
CA VAL A 165 10.11 18.20 11.91
C VAL A 165 10.44 18.13 10.42
N ILE A 166 11.00 16.99 9.98
CA ILE A 166 11.31 16.74 8.58
C ILE A 166 10.29 15.77 8.00
N PHE A 167 9.48 16.24 7.05
CA PHE A 167 8.64 15.38 6.23
C PHE A 167 9.45 14.77 5.10
N SER A 168 9.60 13.44 5.12
CA SER A 168 10.28 12.68 4.06
C SER A 168 9.27 11.82 3.30
N ALA A 169 9.24 11.97 1.98
CA ALA A 169 8.40 11.19 1.07
C ALA A 169 9.26 10.46 0.04
N HIS A 170 8.76 9.34 -0.50
CA HIS A 170 9.45 8.62 -1.56
C HIS A 170 9.55 9.51 -2.81
N SER A 171 10.79 9.71 -3.29
CA SER A 171 11.06 10.56 -4.45
C SER A 171 10.48 9.96 -5.74
N LEU A 172 10.08 10.82 -6.67
CA LEU A 172 9.66 10.45 -8.02
C LEU A 172 10.80 10.73 -9.02
N PRO A 173 10.99 9.88 -10.04
CA PRO A 173 11.95 10.19 -11.10
C PRO A 173 11.63 11.54 -11.76
N VAL A 174 12.65 12.36 -12.02
CA VAL A 174 12.50 13.73 -12.58
C VAL A 174 11.64 13.75 -13.86
N ARG A 175 11.72 12.70 -14.69
CA ARG A 175 10.91 12.58 -15.91
C ARG A 175 9.39 12.56 -15.62
N ILE A 176 8.98 11.98 -14.49
CA ILE A 176 7.58 11.85 -14.08
C ILE A 176 7.03 13.19 -13.60
N ILE A 177 7.83 13.93 -12.83
CA ILE A 177 7.51 15.31 -12.42
C ILE A 177 7.31 16.18 -13.68
N LYS A 178 8.19 16.06 -14.67
CA LYS A 178 8.07 16.78 -15.97
C LYS A 178 6.84 16.40 -16.78
N MET A 179 6.23 15.24 -16.52
CA MET A 179 4.99 14.78 -17.17
C MET A 179 3.72 15.24 -16.46
N GLY A 180 3.85 16.13 -15.45
CA GLY A 180 2.72 16.64 -14.67
C GLY A 180 2.04 15.53 -13.87
N ASP A 181 2.84 14.74 -13.15
CA ASP A 181 2.28 13.88 -12.10
C ASP A 181 1.76 14.79 -10.95
N PRO A 182 0.52 14.60 -10.48
CA PRO A 182 -0.10 15.46 -9.46
C PRO A 182 0.59 15.44 -8.10
#